data_AF-A0A2I1I0R6-F1
#
_entry.id   AF-A0A2I1I0R6-F1
#
_cell.length_a   1.000
_cell.length_b   1.000
_cell.length_c   1.000
_cell.angle_alpha   90.00
_cell.angle_beta   90.00
_cell.angle_gamma   90.00
#
_symmetry.space_group_name_H-M   'P 1'
#
loop_
_entity.id
_entity.type
_entity.pdbx_description
1 polymer ?
#
loop_
_entity_poly.entity_id
_entity_poly.type
_entity_poly.pdbx_seq_one_letter_code
_entity_poly.pdbx_strand_id
1 'polypeptide(L)'
;MVNATPNVVNAQATRESSRRSWSAVRGCARLVLGLLLVLPAPLQLAIAIYDHAHQGMGESVGWPNWTGWVMALCGIGVLWRGAGLRRSGRQKKAEIAEKWAAVERQQAQIERVFSSLVGAGHYESALTARYELARAERARLSARIAEHRSPGFFASLSEASGGAEDEILAQMERLADADTAIMAARDFFGLAPGWRDVWKTEIGPIIEDLDILDDVADTLENVNTEPGILAEIEAFREQVGDRKDAVNDLGTRLEGGQIAPDQALEELDRMTNEARARTAELIEATLATDASSRGRQRYMRWRSAGIRLTAAHAEYDAAYWSQDADTDIEYNPAATIRLTANSAGVDLEGLPAPATGVLTAGGSSVYLLPMYLDRYVSGDVDAPGDGSSSA
;
A
#
# COMPACT_ATOMS: atom_id res chain seq x y z
N MET A 1 -22.56 -57.07 -23.68
CA MET A 1 -21.46 -56.13 -24.02
C MET A 1 -21.45 -55.04 -22.96
N VAL A 2 -20.55 -55.16 -21.97
CA VAL A 2 -20.37 -54.19 -20.88
C VAL A 2 -19.35 -53.17 -21.36
N ASN A 3 -19.75 -51.91 -21.49
CA ASN A 3 -18.85 -50.81 -21.83
C ASN A 3 -18.49 -50.09 -20.53
N ALA A 4 -17.24 -50.20 -20.10
CA ALA A 4 -16.69 -49.52 -18.94
C ALA A 4 -16.14 -48.15 -19.35
N THR A 5 -16.72 -47.07 -18.82
CA THR A 5 -16.17 -45.71 -18.89
C THR A 5 -15.29 -45.45 -17.65
N PRO A 6 -14.06 -44.92 -17.79
CA PRO A 6 -13.14 -44.77 -16.66
C PRO A 6 -13.36 -43.48 -15.87
N ASN A 7 -13.22 -43.59 -14.54
CA ASN A 7 -13.39 -42.55 -13.53
C ASN A 7 -12.43 -41.34 -13.72
N VAL A 8 -13.01 -40.17 -14.01
CA VAL A 8 -12.30 -38.88 -14.17
C VAL A 8 -11.71 -38.37 -12.84
N VAL A 9 -12.29 -38.76 -11.69
CA VAL A 9 -11.84 -38.34 -10.35
C VAL A 9 -10.48 -38.94 -9.97
N ASN A 10 -10.20 -40.18 -10.40
CA ASN A 10 -8.90 -40.80 -10.15
C ASN A 10 -7.79 -40.23 -11.05
N ALA A 11 -8.12 -39.64 -12.20
CA ALA A 11 -7.15 -39.02 -13.11
C ALA A 11 -6.70 -37.62 -12.66
N GLN A 12 -7.56 -36.86 -11.96
CA GLN A 12 -7.20 -35.58 -11.36
C GLN A 12 -6.39 -35.74 -10.07
N ALA A 13 -6.78 -36.67 -9.18
CA ALA A 13 -6.03 -36.97 -7.96
C ALA A 13 -4.62 -37.53 -8.26
N THR A 14 -4.47 -38.32 -9.32
CA THR A 14 -3.15 -38.80 -9.79
C THR A 14 -2.35 -37.74 -10.54
N ARG A 15 -2.98 -36.75 -11.21
CA ARG A 15 -2.27 -35.58 -11.78
C ARG A 15 -1.73 -34.63 -10.72
N GLU A 16 -2.48 -34.41 -9.64
CA GLU A 16 -2.02 -33.57 -8.52
C GLU A 16 -0.96 -34.27 -7.66
N SER A 17 -1.11 -35.58 -7.42
CA SER A 17 -0.06 -36.35 -6.73
C SER A 17 1.20 -36.49 -7.57
N SER A 18 1.06 -36.63 -8.90
CA SER A 18 2.19 -36.66 -9.85
C SER A 18 2.87 -35.30 -9.98
N ARG A 19 2.13 -34.18 -10.00
CA ARG A 19 2.74 -32.82 -9.98
C ARG A 19 3.44 -32.52 -8.64
N ARG A 20 2.89 -32.97 -7.51
CA ARG A 20 3.52 -32.90 -6.18
C ARG A 20 4.75 -33.80 -6.06
N SER A 21 4.77 -34.97 -6.69
CA SER A 21 5.94 -35.85 -6.68
C SER A 21 7.06 -35.27 -7.56
N TRP A 22 6.72 -34.67 -8.71
CA TRP A 22 7.69 -34.06 -9.61
C TRP A 22 8.32 -32.78 -9.04
N SER A 23 7.62 -32.02 -8.18
CA SER A 23 8.18 -30.82 -7.55
C SER A 23 9.12 -31.14 -6.37
N ALA A 24 8.77 -32.13 -5.53
CA ALA A 24 9.66 -32.67 -4.52
C ALA A 24 10.93 -33.30 -5.17
N VAL A 25 10.75 -33.99 -6.30
CA VAL A 25 11.85 -34.53 -7.11
C VAL A 25 12.73 -33.40 -7.69
N ARG A 26 12.19 -32.23 -8.05
CA ARG A 26 13.00 -31.09 -8.53
C ARG A 26 13.75 -30.36 -7.41
N GLY A 27 13.15 -30.20 -6.24
CA GLY A 27 13.83 -29.67 -5.04
C GLY A 27 14.95 -30.59 -4.56
N CYS A 28 14.68 -31.91 -4.51
CA CYS A 28 15.72 -32.92 -4.32
C CYS A 28 16.73 -32.92 -5.45
N ALA A 29 16.33 -32.78 -6.71
CA ALA A 29 17.25 -32.73 -7.85
C ALA A 29 18.16 -31.51 -7.79
N ARG A 30 17.72 -30.35 -7.30
CA ARG A 30 18.59 -29.17 -7.10
C ARG A 30 19.59 -29.37 -5.95
N LEU A 31 19.17 -30.01 -4.86
CA LEU A 31 20.07 -30.39 -3.77
C LEU A 31 21.06 -31.48 -4.20
N VAL A 32 20.59 -32.51 -4.93
CA VAL A 32 21.41 -33.58 -5.50
C VAL A 32 22.34 -33.03 -6.55
N LEU A 33 21.90 -32.15 -7.45
CA LEU A 33 22.74 -31.49 -8.46
C LEU A 33 23.76 -30.58 -7.78
N GLY A 34 23.38 -29.78 -6.79
CA GLY A 34 24.31 -28.97 -5.99
C GLY A 34 25.36 -29.83 -5.28
N LEU A 35 24.94 -30.96 -4.68
CA LEU A 35 25.84 -31.93 -4.05
C LEU A 35 26.76 -32.62 -5.07
N LEU A 36 26.22 -32.99 -6.24
CA LEU A 36 26.90 -33.70 -7.34
C LEU A 36 27.86 -32.78 -8.09
N LEU A 37 27.67 -31.46 -8.03
CA LEU A 37 28.61 -30.46 -8.55
C LEU A 37 29.73 -30.13 -7.55
N VAL A 38 29.46 -30.24 -6.24
CA VAL A 38 30.43 -29.93 -5.17
C VAL A 38 31.33 -31.12 -4.84
N LEU A 39 30.84 -32.36 -4.93
CA LEU A 39 31.57 -33.57 -4.52
C LEU A 39 32.71 -34.06 -5.46
N PRO A 40 32.66 -33.94 -6.80
CA PRO A 40 33.61 -34.63 -7.67
C PRO A 40 35.05 -34.15 -7.54
N ALA A 41 35.26 -32.83 -7.48
CA ALA A 41 36.59 -32.23 -7.37
C ALA A 41 37.30 -32.55 -6.03
N PRO A 42 36.66 -32.39 -4.84
CA PRO A 42 37.29 -32.76 -3.58
C PRO A 42 37.45 -34.27 -3.40
N LEU A 43 36.57 -35.09 -3.98
CA LEU A 43 36.71 -36.55 -3.97
C LEU A 43 37.90 -37.00 -4.84
N GLN A 44 38.07 -36.42 -6.04
CA GLN A 44 39.23 -36.69 -6.90
C GLN A 44 40.53 -36.22 -6.25
N LEU A 45 40.53 -35.08 -5.56
CA LEU A 45 41.67 -34.60 -4.79
C LEU A 45 42.01 -35.54 -3.62
N ALA A 46 41.01 -36.01 -2.88
CA ALA A 46 41.21 -36.96 -1.78
C ALA A 46 41.77 -38.31 -2.26
N ILE A 47 41.29 -38.80 -3.40
CA ILE A 47 41.81 -40.02 -4.04
C ILE A 47 43.25 -39.81 -4.52
N ALA A 48 43.54 -38.66 -5.16
CA ALA A 48 44.88 -38.31 -5.60
C ALA A 48 45.90 -38.20 -4.45
N ILE A 49 45.49 -37.60 -3.31
CA ILE A 49 46.33 -37.50 -2.10
C ILE A 49 46.51 -38.87 -1.44
N TYR A 50 45.47 -39.71 -1.41
CA TYR A 50 45.54 -41.07 -0.88
C TYR A 50 46.49 -41.96 -1.70
N ASP A 51 46.42 -41.87 -3.03
CA ASP A 51 47.29 -42.61 -3.94
C ASP A 51 48.75 -42.13 -3.84
N HIS A 52 48.95 -40.81 -3.74
CA HIS A 52 50.26 -40.18 -3.52
C HIS A 52 50.92 -40.58 -2.18
N ALA A 53 50.10 -40.89 -1.16
CA ALA A 53 50.59 -41.32 0.15
C ALA A 53 50.98 -42.81 0.20
N HIS A 54 50.53 -43.63 -0.75
CA HIS A 54 50.76 -45.09 -0.74
C HIS A 54 51.67 -45.59 -1.87
N GLN A 55 51.82 -44.87 -2.99
CA GLN A 55 52.71 -45.25 -4.10
C GLN A 55 53.66 -44.11 -4.47
N GLY A 56 54.96 -44.32 -4.29
CA GLY A 56 56.01 -43.35 -4.58
C GLY A 56 56.04 -42.92 -6.06
N MET A 57 56.24 -41.61 -6.26
CA MET A 57 56.31 -40.82 -7.50
C MET A 57 56.54 -41.62 -8.81
N GLY A 58 55.45 -41.94 -9.52
CA GLY A 58 55.52 -42.57 -10.84
C GLY A 58 54.23 -42.37 -11.65
N GLU A 59 54.26 -41.35 -12.53
CA GLU A 59 53.35 -41.04 -13.64
C GLU A 59 51.95 -40.42 -13.36
N SER A 60 51.79 -39.20 -13.91
CA SER A 60 50.64 -38.28 -13.98
C SER A 60 49.40 -38.58 -13.14
N VAL A 61 49.42 -38.10 -11.89
CA VAL A 61 48.19 -37.83 -11.13
C VAL A 61 47.43 -36.71 -11.84
N GLY A 62 46.29 -37.05 -12.46
CA GLY A 62 45.42 -36.09 -13.14
C GLY A 62 44.77 -35.14 -12.13
N TRP A 63 45.41 -33.99 -11.90
CA TRP A 63 44.81 -32.91 -11.12
C TRP A 63 43.42 -32.55 -11.66
N PRO A 64 42.44 -32.25 -10.79
CA PRO A 64 41.10 -31.88 -11.25
C PRO A 64 41.19 -30.74 -12.25
N ASN A 65 40.54 -30.89 -13.41
CA ASN A 65 40.51 -29.84 -14.42
C ASN A 65 39.94 -28.54 -13.82
N TRP A 66 40.37 -27.39 -14.35
CA TRP A 66 39.92 -26.07 -13.88
C TRP A 66 38.38 -25.93 -13.92
N THR A 67 37.73 -26.64 -14.85
CA THR A 67 36.27 -26.70 -14.97
C THR A 67 35.60 -27.40 -13.77
N GLY A 68 36.23 -28.41 -13.16
CA GLY A 68 35.73 -29.07 -11.95
C GLY A 68 35.69 -28.14 -10.72
N TRP A 69 36.69 -27.26 -10.58
CA TRP A 69 36.71 -26.23 -9.54
C TRP A 69 35.65 -25.15 -9.75
N VAL A 70 35.41 -24.74 -11.01
CA VAL A 70 34.33 -23.81 -11.37
C VAL A 70 32.97 -24.41 -11.01
N MET A 71 32.72 -25.67 -11.33
CA MET A 71 31.45 -26.34 -11.00
C MET A 71 31.23 -26.50 -9.48
N ALA A 72 32.28 -26.75 -8.70
CA ALA A 72 32.20 -26.79 -7.25
C ALA A 72 31.84 -25.42 -6.64
N LEU A 73 32.46 -24.33 -7.13
CA LEU A 73 32.12 -22.97 -6.70
C LEU A 73 30.69 -22.57 -7.09
N CYS A 74 30.23 -22.96 -8.29
CA CYS A 74 28.84 -22.77 -8.70
C CYS A 74 27.87 -23.54 -7.78
N GLY A 75 28.18 -24.78 -7.42
CA GLY A 75 27.38 -25.59 -6.50
C GLY A 75 27.31 -25.00 -5.08
N ILE A 76 28.43 -24.49 -4.57
CA ILE A 76 28.48 -23.76 -3.29
C ILE A 76 27.61 -22.49 -3.37
N GLY A 77 27.71 -21.71 -4.46
CA GLY A 77 26.90 -20.50 -4.67
C GLY A 77 25.39 -20.78 -4.68
N VAL A 78 24.95 -21.86 -5.32
CA VAL A 78 23.52 -22.27 -5.33
C VAL A 78 23.06 -22.70 -3.94
N LEU A 79 23.87 -23.46 -3.20
CA LEU A 79 23.56 -23.88 -1.83
C LEU A 79 23.52 -22.70 -0.86
N TRP A 80 24.46 -21.75 -0.97
CA TRP A 80 24.48 -20.52 -0.18
C TRP A 80 23.29 -19.62 -0.49
N ARG A 81 22.92 -19.46 -1.76
CA ARG A 81 21.71 -18.73 -2.17
C ARG A 81 20.45 -19.39 -1.63
N GLY A 82 20.35 -20.72 -1.69
CA GLY A 82 19.24 -21.48 -1.11
C GLY A 82 19.16 -21.39 0.42
N ALA A 83 20.29 -21.44 1.12
CA ALA A 83 20.37 -21.27 2.57
C ALA A 83 20.03 -19.83 3.01
N GLY A 84 20.49 -18.83 2.25
CA GLY A 84 20.16 -17.42 2.44
C GLY A 84 18.67 -17.14 2.32
N LEU A 85 18.02 -17.66 1.27
CA LEU A 85 16.57 -17.56 1.09
C LEU A 85 15.79 -18.25 2.22
N ARG A 86 16.24 -19.42 2.68
CA ARG A 86 15.63 -20.13 3.83
C ARG A 86 15.83 -19.39 5.17
N ARG A 87 16.91 -18.63 5.33
CA ARG A 87 17.17 -17.84 6.53
C ARG A 87 16.32 -16.57 6.52
N SER A 88 16.31 -15.85 5.40
CA SER A 88 15.46 -14.67 5.18
C SER A 88 13.98 -15.01 5.34
N GLY A 89 13.49 -16.09 4.73
CA GLY A 89 12.11 -16.53 4.89
C GLY A 89 11.76 -17.00 6.31
N ARG A 90 12.72 -17.45 7.12
CA ARG A 90 12.48 -17.73 8.55
C ARG A 90 12.43 -16.45 9.39
N GLN A 91 13.26 -15.46 9.06
CA GLN A 91 13.24 -14.15 9.71
C GLN A 91 11.93 -13.42 9.44
N LYS A 92 11.49 -13.33 8.18
CA LYS A 92 10.20 -12.71 7.81
C LYS A 92 9.01 -13.38 8.51
N LYS A 93 9.01 -14.71 8.65
CA LYS A 93 7.97 -15.42 9.42
C LYS A 93 7.96 -15.06 10.90
N ALA A 94 9.15 -14.94 11.51
CA ALA A 94 9.26 -14.54 12.90
C ALA A 94 8.75 -13.11 13.09
N GLU A 95 9.09 -12.21 12.16
CA GLU A 95 8.62 -10.82 12.14
C GLU A 95 7.10 -10.73 11.98
N ILE A 96 6.50 -11.45 11.02
CA ILE A 96 5.04 -11.52 10.87
C ILE A 96 4.39 -12.04 12.16
N ALA A 97 4.94 -13.10 12.77
CA ALA A 97 4.38 -13.63 14.01
C ALA A 97 4.48 -12.63 15.18
N GLU A 98 5.59 -11.92 15.28
CA GLU A 98 5.84 -10.90 16.31
C GLU A 98 4.90 -9.70 16.16
N LYS A 99 4.86 -9.09 14.96
CA LYS A 99 3.98 -7.94 14.68
C LYS A 99 2.51 -8.32 14.85
N TRP A 100 2.10 -9.53 14.44
CA TRP A 100 0.71 -9.98 14.58
C TRP A 100 0.33 -10.14 16.04
N ALA A 101 1.21 -10.73 16.85
CA ALA A 101 1.01 -10.84 18.29
C ALA A 101 0.94 -9.46 18.97
N ALA A 102 1.67 -8.46 18.48
CA ALA A 102 1.59 -7.10 19.01
C ALA A 102 0.21 -6.47 18.75
N VAL A 103 -0.29 -6.56 17.51
CA VAL A 103 -1.65 -6.08 17.14
C VAL A 103 -2.74 -6.80 17.93
N GLU A 104 -2.66 -8.14 18.05
CA GLU A 104 -3.65 -8.92 18.81
C GLU A 104 -3.69 -8.53 20.30
N ARG A 105 -2.54 -8.23 20.93
CA ARG A 105 -2.48 -7.82 22.34
C ARG A 105 -3.23 -6.52 22.61
N GLN A 106 -3.23 -5.59 21.66
CA GLN A 106 -3.85 -4.28 21.82
C GLN A 106 -5.36 -4.30 21.57
N GLN A 107 -5.89 -5.32 20.88
CA GLN A 107 -7.29 -5.36 20.46
C GLN A 107 -8.30 -5.13 21.59
N ALA A 108 -8.13 -5.76 22.75
CA ALA A 108 -9.05 -5.60 23.88
C ALA A 108 -9.00 -4.21 24.53
N GLN A 109 -7.88 -3.48 24.37
CA GLN A 109 -7.79 -2.08 24.77
C GLN A 109 -8.50 -1.19 23.76
N ILE A 110 -8.24 -1.39 22.47
CA ILE A 110 -8.87 -0.63 21.38
C ILE A 110 -10.39 -0.77 21.43
N GLU A 111 -10.92 -1.97 21.63
CA GLU A 111 -12.36 -2.22 21.79
C GLU A 111 -12.99 -1.37 22.90
N ARG A 112 -12.33 -1.30 24.06
CA ARG A 112 -12.80 -0.53 25.22
C ARG A 112 -12.77 0.97 24.93
N VAL A 113 -11.71 1.45 24.29
CA VAL A 113 -11.58 2.86 23.91
C VAL A 113 -12.65 3.23 22.88
N PHE A 114 -12.78 2.45 21.81
CA PHE A 114 -13.81 2.63 20.80
C PHE A 114 -15.22 2.68 21.41
N SER A 115 -15.57 1.71 22.25
CA SER A 115 -16.86 1.67 22.95
C SER A 115 -17.12 2.91 23.80
N SER A 116 -16.08 3.47 24.43
CA SER A 116 -16.21 4.70 25.21
C SER A 116 -16.40 5.95 24.35
N LEU A 117 -15.79 6.00 23.17
CA LEU A 117 -15.90 7.12 22.23
C LEU A 117 -17.29 7.16 21.60
N VAL A 118 -17.74 6.02 21.07
CA VAL A 118 -19.07 5.89 20.47
C VAL A 118 -20.17 6.06 21.52
N GLY A 119 -19.98 5.54 22.74
CA GLY A 119 -20.91 5.77 23.84
C GLY A 119 -21.03 7.23 24.29
N ALA A 120 -20.05 8.08 23.96
CA ALA A 120 -20.07 9.52 24.21
C ALA A 120 -20.61 10.35 23.03
N GLY A 121 -20.82 9.73 21.87
CA GLY A 121 -21.41 10.36 20.68
C GLY A 121 -20.43 11.19 19.83
N HIS A 122 -19.13 11.14 20.09
CA HIS A 122 -18.16 11.92 19.32
C HIS A 122 -17.90 11.29 17.95
N TYR A 123 -18.12 12.04 16.87
CA TYR A 123 -17.71 11.68 15.51
C TYR A 123 -18.03 10.21 15.12
N GLU A 124 -19.21 9.76 15.57
CA GLU A 124 -19.54 8.34 15.76
C GLU A 124 -19.53 7.55 14.44
N SER A 125 -20.13 8.10 13.39
CA SER A 125 -20.25 7.43 12.10
C SER A 125 -18.89 7.12 11.48
N ALA A 126 -17.98 8.10 11.49
CA ALA A 126 -16.63 7.96 10.95
C ALA A 126 -15.79 6.97 11.78
N LEU A 127 -15.82 7.08 13.12
CA LEU A 127 -15.13 6.13 14.00
C LEU A 127 -15.65 4.70 13.84
N THR A 128 -16.97 4.54 13.71
CA THR A 128 -17.60 3.23 13.51
C THR A 128 -17.17 2.61 12.18
N ALA A 129 -17.22 3.38 11.09
CA ALA A 129 -16.78 2.91 9.78
C ALA A 129 -15.31 2.48 9.80
N ARG A 130 -14.44 3.26 10.45
CA ARG A 130 -13.03 2.94 10.62
C ARG A 130 -12.81 1.65 11.41
N TYR A 131 -13.49 1.51 12.55
CA TYR A 131 -13.40 0.33 13.39
C TYR A 131 -13.85 -0.93 12.63
N GLU A 132 -14.96 -0.86 11.88
CA GLU A 132 -15.46 -1.99 11.09
C GLU A 132 -14.54 -2.36 9.91
N LEU A 133 -13.95 -1.37 9.23
CA LEU A 133 -12.94 -1.62 8.18
C LEU A 133 -11.70 -2.31 8.75
N ALA A 134 -11.16 -1.81 9.85
CA ALA A 134 -10.02 -2.41 10.53
C ALA A 134 -10.34 -3.82 11.05
N ARG A 135 -11.56 -4.04 11.56
CA ARG A 135 -12.03 -5.35 12.01
C ARG A 135 -12.13 -6.35 10.85
N ALA A 136 -12.68 -5.93 9.71
CA ALA A 136 -12.77 -6.76 8.51
C ALA A 136 -11.37 -7.11 7.98
N GLU A 137 -10.46 -6.14 7.94
CA GLU A 137 -9.08 -6.35 7.50
C GLU A 137 -8.31 -7.27 8.46
N ARG A 138 -8.50 -7.10 9.78
CA ARG A 138 -7.95 -8.02 10.78
C ARG A 138 -8.44 -9.45 10.57
N ALA A 139 -9.73 -9.65 10.26
CA ALA A 139 -10.27 -10.97 9.95
C ALA A 139 -9.64 -11.55 8.67
N ARG A 140 -9.51 -10.75 7.61
CA ARG A 140 -8.84 -11.13 6.35
C ARG A 140 -7.39 -11.53 6.57
N LEU A 141 -6.62 -10.71 7.30
CA LEU A 141 -5.22 -10.97 7.64
C LEU A 141 -5.07 -12.20 8.50
N SER A 142 -5.94 -12.42 9.48
CA SER A 142 -5.90 -13.63 10.33
C SER A 142 -6.04 -14.91 9.49
N ALA A 143 -6.96 -14.92 8.51
CA ALA A 143 -7.14 -16.03 7.58
C ALA A 143 -5.90 -16.21 6.69
N ARG A 144 -5.39 -15.11 6.11
CA ARG A 144 -4.19 -15.11 5.26
C ARG A 144 -2.95 -15.61 6.00
N ILE A 145 -2.75 -15.22 7.26
CA ILE A 145 -1.65 -15.68 8.11
C ILE A 145 -1.82 -17.16 8.47
N ALA A 146 -3.03 -17.64 8.72
CA ALA A 146 -3.30 -19.05 8.96
C ALA A 146 -2.98 -19.91 7.74
N GLU A 147 -3.37 -19.47 6.54
CA GLU A 147 -2.97 -20.09 5.26
C GLU A 147 -1.47 -20.02 5.04
N HIS A 148 -0.84 -18.88 5.38
CA HIS A 148 0.60 -18.69 5.31
C HIS A 148 1.33 -19.74 6.15
N ARG A 149 0.81 -20.12 7.33
CA ARG A 149 1.41 -21.18 8.18
C ARG A 149 1.27 -22.60 7.60
N SER A 150 0.52 -22.81 6.52
CA SER A 150 0.32 -24.15 5.94
C SER A 150 1.55 -24.69 5.18
N PRO A 151 1.90 -25.98 5.33
CA PRO A 151 3.06 -26.57 4.63
C PRO A 151 3.00 -26.49 3.10
N GLY A 152 1.78 -26.46 2.52
CA GLY A 152 1.54 -26.44 1.07
C GLY A 152 1.78 -25.08 0.43
N PHE A 153 1.45 -23.99 1.12
CA PHE A 153 1.64 -22.61 0.65
C PHE A 153 3.13 -22.25 0.52
N PHE A 154 3.97 -22.73 1.43
CA PHE A 154 5.43 -22.53 1.34
C PHE A 154 6.09 -23.24 0.16
N ALA A 155 5.49 -24.32 -0.35
CA ALA A 155 5.98 -25.01 -1.55
C ALA A 155 5.68 -24.20 -2.83
N SER A 156 4.58 -23.44 -2.86
CA SER A 156 4.22 -22.57 -4.00
C SER A 156 4.94 -21.21 -3.99
N LEU A 157 5.28 -20.66 -2.82
CA LEU A 157 5.99 -19.38 -2.70
C LEU A 157 7.42 -19.40 -3.28
N SER A 158 8.12 -20.54 -3.16
CA SER A 158 9.45 -20.72 -3.77
C SER A 158 9.48 -20.53 -5.30
N GLU A 159 8.32 -20.59 -5.98
CA GLU A 159 8.21 -20.38 -7.43
C GLU A 159 7.69 -18.96 -7.80
N ALA A 160 7.14 -18.18 -6.86
CA ALA A 160 6.45 -16.92 -7.18
C ALA A 160 6.64 -15.72 -6.22
N SER A 161 7.32 -15.84 -5.06
CA SER A 161 7.22 -14.81 -4.01
C SER A 161 8.49 -14.02 -3.72
N GLY A 162 8.51 -12.77 -4.17
CA GLY A 162 9.24 -11.71 -3.48
C GLY A 162 8.33 -10.91 -2.54
N GLY A 163 7.13 -10.52 -2.99
CA GLY A 163 6.35 -9.45 -2.36
C GLY A 163 5.19 -9.85 -1.45
N ALA A 164 4.71 -11.10 -1.45
CA ALA A 164 3.51 -11.48 -0.70
C ALA A 164 3.67 -11.38 0.84
N GLU A 165 4.89 -11.56 1.34
CA GLU A 165 5.23 -11.39 2.76
C GLU A 165 5.32 -9.92 3.14
N ASP A 166 5.89 -9.10 2.25
CA ASP A 166 6.02 -7.66 2.44
C ASP A 166 4.64 -6.98 2.40
N GLU A 167 3.74 -7.46 1.53
CA GLU A 167 2.34 -7.01 1.49
C GLU A 167 1.59 -7.34 2.80
N ILE A 168 1.81 -8.53 3.38
CA ILE A 168 1.23 -8.89 4.69
C ILE A 168 1.76 -7.94 5.77
N LEU A 169 3.07 -7.68 5.79
CA LEU A 169 3.68 -6.76 6.75
C LEU A 169 3.13 -5.34 6.61
N ALA A 170 2.97 -4.84 5.39
CA ALA A 170 2.38 -3.52 5.12
C ALA A 170 0.91 -3.43 5.56
N GLN A 171 0.10 -4.46 5.30
CA GLN A 171 -1.29 -4.52 5.77
C GLN A 171 -1.38 -4.56 7.30
N MET A 172 -0.45 -5.24 7.97
CA MET A 172 -0.38 -5.27 9.44
C MET A 172 0.06 -3.92 10.03
N GLU A 173 0.93 -3.18 9.33
CA GLU A 173 1.31 -1.82 9.71
C GLU A 173 0.12 -0.86 9.59
N ARG A 174 -0.60 -0.88 8.46
CA ARG A 174 -1.86 -0.12 8.32
C ARG A 174 -2.87 -0.47 9.42
N LEU A 175 -2.96 -1.75 9.81
CA LEU A 175 -3.85 -2.16 10.90
C LEU A 175 -3.40 -1.62 12.26
N ALA A 176 -2.09 -1.54 12.53
CA ALA A 176 -1.56 -0.89 13.71
C ALA A 176 -1.82 0.63 13.69
N ASP A 177 -1.77 1.26 12.52
CA ASP A 177 -2.13 2.68 12.36
C ASP A 177 -3.62 2.93 12.57
N ALA A 178 -4.49 1.97 12.21
CA ALA A 178 -5.91 2.02 12.54
C ALA A 178 -6.14 1.98 14.07
N ASP A 179 -5.40 1.14 14.80
CA ASP A 179 -5.44 1.11 16.26
C ASP A 179 -4.89 2.42 16.86
N THR A 180 -3.81 2.97 16.29
CA THR A 180 -3.25 4.29 16.66
C THR A 180 -4.27 5.40 16.49
N ALA A 181 -5.04 5.42 15.41
CA ALA A 181 -6.07 6.42 15.17
C ALA A 181 -7.23 6.37 16.18
N ILE A 182 -7.62 5.17 16.66
CA ILE A 182 -8.64 5.06 17.73
C ILE A 182 -8.10 5.65 19.04
N MET A 183 -6.81 5.47 19.32
CA MET A 183 -6.15 6.09 20.48
C MET A 183 -5.99 7.60 20.30
N ALA A 184 -5.66 8.06 19.09
CA ALA A 184 -5.57 9.46 18.72
C ALA A 184 -6.93 10.15 18.89
N ALA A 185 -8.03 9.52 18.48
CA ALA A 185 -9.39 10.03 18.69
C ALA A 185 -9.69 10.24 20.18
N ARG A 186 -9.36 9.27 21.03
CA ARG A 186 -9.51 9.41 22.49
C ARG A 186 -8.71 10.58 23.03
N ASP A 187 -7.44 10.69 22.63
CA ASP A 187 -6.54 11.72 23.14
C ASP A 187 -6.94 13.10 22.64
N PHE A 188 -7.42 13.20 21.40
CA PHE A 188 -7.89 14.44 20.80
C PHE A 188 -9.21 14.92 21.41
N PHE A 189 -10.23 14.05 21.50
CA PHE A 189 -11.51 14.41 22.11
C PHE A 189 -11.40 14.67 23.61
N GLY A 190 -10.44 14.03 24.28
CA GLY A 190 -10.11 14.32 25.67
C GLY A 190 -9.18 15.51 25.88
N LEU A 191 -8.70 16.17 24.82
CA LEU A 191 -7.65 17.21 24.87
C LEU A 191 -6.45 16.81 25.74
N ALA A 192 -6.03 15.55 25.65
CA ALA A 192 -4.88 15.00 26.37
C ALA A 192 -3.57 15.73 25.98
N PRO A 193 -2.50 15.71 26.80
CA PRO A 193 -1.30 16.51 26.55
C PRO A 193 -0.68 16.42 25.14
N GLY A 194 -0.88 15.30 24.41
CA GLY A 194 -0.41 15.10 23.03
C GLY A 194 -1.42 15.45 21.92
N TRP A 195 -2.55 16.09 22.23
CA TRP A 195 -3.62 16.37 21.24
C TRP A 195 -3.14 17.22 20.06
N ARG A 196 -2.12 18.07 20.26
CA ARG A 196 -1.55 18.91 19.19
C ARG A 196 -0.85 18.09 18.11
N ASP A 197 -0.24 16.96 18.47
CA ASP A 197 0.40 16.08 17.49
C ASP A 197 -0.65 15.29 16.69
N VAL A 198 -1.77 14.94 17.33
CA VAL A 198 -2.95 14.41 16.63
C VAL A 198 -3.50 15.46 15.67
N TRP A 199 -3.67 16.71 16.11
CA TRP A 199 -4.16 17.80 15.26
C TRP A 199 -3.28 18.03 14.04
N LYS A 200 -1.95 18.05 14.19
CA LYS A 200 -1.00 18.11 13.06
C LYS A 200 -1.21 16.99 12.05
N THR A 201 -1.46 15.78 12.56
CA THR A 201 -1.75 14.60 11.71
C THR A 201 -3.10 14.74 11.01
N GLU A 202 -4.12 15.31 11.67
CA GLU A 202 -5.45 15.51 11.07
C GLU A 202 -5.47 16.56 9.96
N ILE A 203 -4.70 17.65 10.09
CA ILE A 203 -4.68 18.73 9.09
C ILE A 203 -3.84 18.39 7.87
N GLY A 204 -2.88 17.46 7.97
CA GLY A 204 -1.98 17.10 6.86
C GLY A 204 -2.71 16.80 5.54
N PRO A 205 -3.71 15.90 5.52
CA PRO A 205 -4.44 15.61 4.30
C PRO A 205 -5.27 16.79 3.79
N ILE A 206 -5.65 17.74 4.66
CA ILE A 206 -6.39 18.95 4.26
C ILE A 206 -5.47 19.92 3.53
N ILE A 207 -4.24 20.11 4.03
CA ILE A 207 -3.28 20.99 3.37
C ILE A 207 -2.85 20.40 2.03
N GLU A 208 -2.54 19.10 1.98
CA GLU A 208 -2.25 18.41 0.71
C GLU A 208 -3.42 18.50 -0.29
N ASP A 209 -4.67 18.34 0.17
CA ASP A 209 -5.84 18.55 -0.69
C ASP A 209 -5.83 19.96 -1.28
N LEU A 210 -5.69 20.98 -0.43
CA LEU A 210 -5.75 22.38 -0.86
C LEU A 210 -4.59 22.74 -1.80
N ASP A 211 -3.41 22.16 -1.61
CA ASP A 211 -2.28 22.31 -2.54
C ASP A 211 -2.60 21.71 -3.92
N ILE A 212 -3.07 20.46 -3.96
CA ILE A 212 -3.45 19.81 -5.22
C ILE A 212 -4.59 20.54 -5.93
N LEU A 213 -5.56 21.06 -5.18
CA LEU A 213 -6.67 21.80 -5.80
C LEU A 213 -6.22 23.15 -6.37
N ASP A 214 -5.21 23.80 -5.77
CA ASP A 214 -4.56 24.99 -6.32
C ASP A 214 -3.79 24.67 -7.61
N ASP A 215 -3.06 23.55 -7.65
CA ASP A 215 -2.40 23.04 -8.87
C ASP A 215 -3.41 22.75 -9.99
N VAL A 216 -4.57 22.20 -9.65
CA VAL A 216 -5.65 21.99 -10.64
C VAL A 216 -6.19 23.32 -11.16
N ALA A 217 -6.26 24.36 -10.31
CA ALA A 217 -6.65 25.71 -10.74
C ALA A 217 -5.64 26.29 -11.74
N ASP A 218 -4.33 26.06 -11.54
CA ASP A 218 -3.28 26.38 -12.52
C ASP A 218 -3.51 25.71 -13.86
N THR A 219 -3.81 24.41 -13.87
CA THR A 219 -4.12 23.71 -15.12
C THR A 219 -5.38 24.27 -15.78
N LEU A 220 -6.43 24.55 -15.00
CA LEU A 220 -7.68 25.13 -15.50
C LEU A 220 -7.45 26.50 -16.13
N GLU A 221 -6.66 27.37 -15.51
CA GLU A 221 -6.30 28.68 -16.06
C GLU A 221 -5.56 28.52 -17.40
N ASN A 222 -4.59 27.60 -17.46
CA ASN A 222 -3.76 27.38 -18.64
C ASN A 222 -4.55 26.84 -19.86
N VAL A 223 -5.57 26.01 -19.63
CA VAL A 223 -6.36 25.43 -20.73
C VAL A 223 -7.57 26.26 -21.12
N ASN A 224 -7.90 27.30 -20.36
CA ASN A 224 -9.08 28.11 -20.56
C ASN A 224 -8.74 29.52 -21.04
N THR A 225 -9.61 30.09 -21.87
CA THR A 225 -9.48 31.48 -22.36
C THR A 225 -10.73 32.32 -22.12
N GLU A 226 -11.78 31.72 -21.56
CA GLU A 226 -13.05 32.40 -21.31
C GLU A 226 -12.94 33.32 -20.09
N PRO A 227 -13.13 34.65 -20.24
CA PRO A 227 -12.91 35.60 -19.14
C PRO A 227 -13.77 35.36 -17.90
N GLY A 228 -15.00 34.85 -18.07
CA GLY A 228 -15.89 34.56 -16.95
C GLY A 228 -15.36 33.43 -16.07
N ILE A 229 -14.97 32.30 -16.69
CA ILE A 229 -14.41 31.16 -15.98
C ILE A 229 -13.03 31.51 -15.38
N LEU A 230 -12.19 32.30 -16.06
CA LEU A 230 -10.92 32.77 -15.50
C LEU A 230 -11.11 33.59 -14.21
N ALA A 231 -12.13 34.45 -14.15
CA ALA A 231 -12.47 35.18 -12.93
C ALA A 231 -12.96 34.25 -11.81
N GLU A 232 -13.70 33.19 -12.14
CA GLU A 232 -14.12 32.18 -11.17
C GLU A 232 -12.97 31.31 -10.64
N ILE A 233 -11.97 31.01 -11.48
CA ILE A 233 -10.75 30.29 -11.09
C ILE A 233 -9.92 31.14 -10.11
N GLU A 234 -9.75 32.43 -10.41
CA GLU A 234 -9.02 33.34 -9.51
C GLU A 234 -9.71 33.46 -8.13
N ALA A 235 -11.03 33.65 -8.13
CA ALA A 235 -11.81 33.69 -6.89
C ALA A 235 -11.73 32.36 -6.11
N PHE A 236 -11.62 31.24 -6.81
CA PHE A 236 -11.41 29.94 -6.19
C PHE A 236 -10.04 29.84 -5.51
N ARG A 237 -8.95 30.29 -6.16
CA ARG A 237 -7.61 30.30 -5.57
C ARG A 237 -7.54 31.16 -4.30
N GLU A 238 -8.13 32.35 -4.34
CA GLU A 238 -8.25 33.21 -3.14
C GLU A 238 -8.94 32.44 -2.00
N GLN A 239 -10.04 31.75 -2.31
CA GLN A 239 -10.76 30.93 -1.34
C GLN A 239 -9.98 29.70 -0.85
N VAL A 240 -9.07 29.14 -1.65
CA VAL A 240 -8.15 28.07 -1.23
C VAL A 240 -7.15 28.63 -0.22
N GLY A 241 -6.58 29.81 -0.48
CA GLY A 241 -5.73 30.54 0.48
C GLY A 241 -6.44 30.81 1.80
N ASP A 242 -7.64 31.40 1.75
CA ASP A 242 -8.46 31.67 2.94
C ASP A 242 -8.75 30.40 3.77
N ARG A 243 -8.94 29.26 3.11
CA ARG A 243 -9.15 27.97 3.78
C ARG A 243 -7.89 27.46 4.47
N LYS A 244 -6.70 27.63 3.88
CA LYS A 244 -5.43 27.28 4.54
C LYS A 244 -5.27 28.09 5.84
N ASP A 245 -5.59 29.38 5.79
CA ASP A 245 -5.58 30.25 6.96
C ASP A 245 -6.64 29.81 8.00
N ALA A 246 -7.84 29.44 7.56
CA ALA A 246 -8.90 28.94 8.44
C ALA A 246 -8.53 27.61 9.13
N VAL A 247 -7.81 26.71 8.45
CA VAL A 247 -7.29 25.46 9.04
C VAL A 247 -6.30 25.78 10.17
N ASN A 248 -5.41 26.76 9.98
CA ASN A 248 -4.48 27.20 11.01
C ASN A 248 -5.23 27.86 12.20
N ASP A 249 -6.25 28.67 11.92
CA ASP A 249 -7.08 29.31 12.95
C ASP A 249 -7.85 28.28 13.81
N LEU A 250 -8.31 27.16 13.23
CA LEU A 250 -8.97 26.09 13.98
C LEU A 250 -8.08 25.54 15.11
N GLY A 251 -6.77 25.40 14.89
CA GLY A 251 -5.83 24.98 15.93
C GLY A 251 -5.79 25.96 17.10
N THR A 252 -5.77 27.26 16.80
CA THR A 252 -5.81 28.32 17.82
C THR A 252 -7.14 28.33 18.59
N ARG A 253 -8.25 28.10 17.89
CA ARG A 253 -9.59 28.01 18.48
C ARG A 253 -9.78 26.75 19.34
N LEU A 254 -9.14 25.64 18.98
CA LEU A 254 -9.08 24.44 19.83
C LEU A 254 -8.31 24.76 21.11
N GLU A 255 -7.16 25.41 21.00
CA GLU A 255 -6.31 25.76 22.14
C GLU A 255 -6.97 26.73 23.12
N GLY A 256 -7.73 27.70 22.61
CA GLY A 256 -8.52 28.62 23.43
C GLY A 256 -9.89 28.08 23.86
N GLY A 257 -10.25 26.85 23.47
CA GLY A 257 -11.53 26.21 23.82
C GLY A 257 -12.77 26.85 23.18
N GLN A 258 -12.61 27.58 22.08
CA GLN A 258 -13.73 28.19 21.34
C GLN A 258 -14.45 27.22 20.41
N ILE A 259 -13.83 26.09 20.08
CA ILE A 259 -14.44 25.00 19.29
C ILE A 259 -14.14 23.66 19.97
N ALA A 260 -15.12 22.75 19.97
CA ALA A 260 -14.90 21.40 20.47
C ALA A 260 -14.10 20.55 19.44
N PRO A 261 -13.33 19.55 19.89
CA PRO A 261 -12.55 18.68 18.99
C PRO A 261 -13.35 18.05 17.84
N ASP A 262 -14.54 17.52 18.11
CA ASP A 262 -15.43 16.93 17.11
C ASP A 262 -15.92 17.96 16.08
N GLN A 263 -16.34 19.14 16.56
CA GLN A 263 -16.71 20.26 15.68
C GLN A 263 -15.55 20.72 14.81
N ALA A 264 -14.31 20.69 15.30
CA ALA A 264 -13.15 21.03 14.49
C ALA A 264 -12.93 20.03 13.35
N LEU A 265 -13.14 18.73 13.57
CA LEU A 265 -13.09 17.73 12.49
C LEU A 265 -14.22 17.96 11.47
N GLU A 266 -15.43 18.29 11.92
CA GLU A 266 -16.54 18.62 11.04
C GLU A 266 -16.26 19.86 10.17
N GLU A 267 -15.57 20.87 10.72
CA GLU A 267 -15.15 22.05 9.96
C GLU A 267 -14.06 21.72 8.93
N LEU A 268 -13.09 20.84 9.27
CA LEU A 268 -12.12 20.35 8.28
C LEU A 268 -12.83 19.64 7.12
N ASP A 269 -13.75 18.73 7.43
CA ASP A 269 -14.54 18.02 6.44
C ASP A 269 -15.37 18.97 5.58
N ARG A 270 -16.01 19.98 6.19
CA ARG A 270 -16.78 21.00 5.47
C ARG A 270 -15.89 21.78 4.49
N MET A 271 -14.77 22.33 4.97
CA MET A 271 -13.87 23.14 4.15
C MET A 271 -13.33 22.36 2.94
N THR A 272 -12.87 21.13 3.17
CA THR A 272 -12.36 20.27 2.11
C THR A 272 -13.46 19.85 1.13
N ASN A 273 -14.65 19.48 1.61
CA ASN A 273 -15.76 19.08 0.74
C ASN A 273 -16.23 20.25 -0.14
N GLU A 274 -16.31 21.47 0.41
CA GLU A 274 -16.65 22.66 -0.37
C GLU A 274 -15.60 22.97 -1.44
N ALA A 275 -14.32 22.91 -1.09
CA ALA A 275 -13.24 23.14 -2.06
C ALA A 275 -13.27 22.11 -3.19
N ARG A 276 -13.37 20.82 -2.85
CA ARG A 276 -13.47 19.71 -3.82
C ARG A 276 -14.70 19.82 -4.72
N ALA A 277 -15.86 20.17 -4.16
CA ALA A 277 -17.07 20.39 -4.95
C ALA A 277 -16.89 21.55 -5.93
N ARG A 278 -16.30 22.66 -5.46
CA ARG A 278 -16.05 23.82 -6.31
C ARG A 278 -15.06 23.53 -7.44
N THR A 279 -14.00 22.78 -7.19
CA THR A 279 -13.08 22.33 -8.24
C THR A 279 -13.79 21.46 -9.27
N ALA A 280 -14.65 20.52 -8.84
CA ALA A 280 -15.42 19.69 -9.76
C ALA A 280 -16.36 20.52 -10.66
N GLU A 281 -17.00 21.56 -10.12
CA GLU A 281 -17.80 22.52 -10.89
C GLU A 281 -16.96 23.27 -11.94
N LEU A 282 -15.78 23.76 -11.56
CA LEU A 282 -14.88 24.48 -12.47
C LEU A 282 -14.31 23.59 -13.58
N ILE A 283 -13.99 22.33 -13.26
CA ILE A 283 -13.60 21.32 -14.25
C ILE A 283 -14.75 21.11 -15.23
N GLU A 284 -15.97 20.88 -14.74
CA GLU A 284 -17.11 20.66 -15.62
C GLU A 284 -17.41 21.87 -16.51
N ALA A 285 -17.37 23.09 -15.97
CA ALA A 285 -17.56 24.32 -16.72
C ALA A 285 -16.50 24.47 -17.82
N THR A 286 -15.22 24.33 -17.47
CA THR A 286 -14.09 24.41 -18.43
C THR A 286 -14.20 23.37 -19.53
N LEU A 287 -14.59 22.13 -19.20
CA LEU A 287 -14.74 21.07 -20.19
C LEU A 287 -15.97 21.28 -21.09
N ALA A 288 -17.04 21.89 -20.58
CA ALA A 288 -18.26 22.15 -21.34
C ALA A 288 -18.07 23.27 -22.39
N THR A 289 -17.18 24.22 -22.15
CA THR A 289 -16.92 25.34 -23.06
C THR A 289 -15.91 25.00 -24.16
N ASP A 290 -15.08 23.97 -23.97
CA ASP A 290 -14.20 23.44 -25.02
C ASP A 290 -14.96 22.61 -26.08
N ALA A 291 -15.43 23.30 -27.12
CA ALA A 291 -16.11 22.70 -28.27
C ALA A 291 -15.17 21.96 -29.25
N SER A 292 -13.87 21.86 -28.98
CA SER A 292 -12.94 21.10 -29.82
C SER A 292 -13.22 19.59 -29.74
N SER A 293 -12.68 18.83 -30.69
CA SER A 293 -12.79 17.36 -30.62
C SER A 293 -12.05 16.78 -29.40
N ARG A 294 -10.95 17.41 -28.96
CA ARG A 294 -10.23 17.04 -27.72
C ARG A 294 -11.06 17.40 -26.49
N GLY A 295 -11.66 18.58 -26.44
CA GLY A 295 -12.58 19.01 -25.39
C GLY A 295 -13.76 18.08 -25.20
N ARG A 296 -14.45 17.71 -26.30
CA ARG A 296 -15.54 16.71 -26.26
C ARG A 296 -15.09 15.35 -25.72
N GLN A 297 -13.88 14.89 -26.05
CA GLN A 297 -13.34 13.64 -25.51
C GLN A 297 -13.08 13.74 -24.00
N ARG A 298 -12.49 14.85 -23.53
CA ARG A 298 -12.29 15.09 -22.09
C ARG A 298 -13.62 15.19 -21.34
N TYR A 299 -14.59 15.92 -21.88
CA TYR A 299 -15.94 16.02 -21.30
C TYR A 299 -16.63 14.65 -21.21
N MET A 300 -16.56 13.83 -22.27
CA MET A 300 -17.10 12.47 -22.23
C MET A 300 -16.39 11.59 -21.20
N ARG A 301 -15.07 11.75 -21.04
CA ARG A 301 -14.29 11.04 -20.02
C ARG A 301 -14.76 11.40 -18.61
N TRP A 302 -14.89 12.70 -18.33
CA TRP A 302 -15.43 13.24 -17.08
C TRP A 302 -16.82 12.68 -16.76
N ARG A 303 -17.73 12.65 -17.76
CA ARG A 303 -19.12 12.23 -17.55
C ARG A 303 -19.36 10.72 -17.51
N SER A 304 -18.49 9.89 -18.08
CA SER A 304 -18.83 8.47 -18.34
C SER A 304 -17.70 7.45 -18.24
N ALA A 305 -16.45 7.80 -18.57
CA ALA A 305 -15.36 6.82 -18.60
C ALA A 305 -14.64 6.71 -17.25
N GLY A 306 -14.47 7.84 -16.56
CA GLY A 306 -13.73 7.92 -15.32
C GLY A 306 -12.24 7.56 -15.48
N ILE A 307 -11.45 7.92 -14.47
CA ILE A 307 -10.10 7.39 -14.28
C ILE A 307 -10.21 6.20 -13.33
N ARG A 308 -9.44 5.14 -13.57
CA ARG A 308 -9.33 4.04 -12.60
C ARG A 308 -8.36 4.44 -11.51
N LEU A 309 -8.79 4.35 -10.27
CA LEU A 309 -7.96 4.62 -9.11
C LEU A 309 -6.87 3.57 -8.99
N THR A 310 -5.67 4.05 -8.65
CA THR A 310 -4.55 3.26 -8.18
C THR A 310 -4.00 3.93 -6.93
N ALA A 311 -3.29 3.18 -6.07
CA ALA A 311 -2.67 3.75 -4.87
C ALA A 311 -1.82 4.99 -5.18
N ALA A 312 -1.04 4.95 -6.27
CA ALA A 312 -0.12 6.02 -6.68
C ALA A 312 -0.76 7.38 -6.98
N HIS A 313 -2.08 7.47 -7.15
CA HIS A 313 -2.75 8.74 -7.47
C HIS A 313 -3.92 9.04 -6.51
N ALA A 314 -4.02 8.29 -5.41
CA ALA A 314 -5.14 8.39 -4.48
C ALA A 314 -4.70 8.37 -3.01
N GLU A 315 -3.55 7.76 -2.70
CA GLU A 315 -2.93 7.83 -1.37
C GLU A 315 -2.26 9.20 -1.17
N TYR A 316 -2.29 9.68 0.07
CA TYR A 316 -1.61 10.91 0.48
C TYR A 316 -0.10 10.70 0.58
N ASP A 317 0.66 11.76 0.33
CA ASP A 317 2.14 11.74 0.29
C ASP A 317 2.76 11.79 1.69
N ALA A 318 1.96 12.06 2.72
CA ALA A 318 2.36 12.02 4.13
C ALA A 318 3.28 13.18 4.54
N ALA A 319 3.29 14.27 3.76
CA ALA A 319 4.05 15.47 4.04
C ALA A 319 3.31 16.71 3.52
N TYR A 320 3.38 17.81 4.27
CA TYR A 320 2.86 19.10 3.84
C TYR A 320 3.77 20.25 4.28
N TRP A 321 3.75 21.36 3.55
CA TRP A 321 4.50 22.56 3.92
C TRP A 321 3.76 23.35 5.01
N SER A 322 4.43 23.61 6.14
CA SER A 322 3.91 24.50 7.19
C SER A 322 4.56 25.87 7.07
N GLN A 323 3.75 26.89 6.78
CA GLN A 323 4.22 28.29 6.74
C GLN A 323 4.71 28.77 8.12
N ASP A 324 4.00 28.39 9.20
CA ASP A 324 4.37 28.78 10.57
C ASP A 324 5.70 28.18 11.02
N ALA A 325 5.97 26.93 10.60
CA ALA A 325 7.21 26.24 10.95
C ALA A 325 8.34 26.44 9.92
N ASP A 326 8.03 27.05 8.77
CA ASP A 326 8.95 27.24 7.63
C ASP A 326 9.65 25.93 7.23
N THR A 327 8.90 24.82 7.22
CA THR A 327 9.43 23.48 6.95
C THR A 327 8.34 22.49 6.56
N ASP A 328 8.75 21.39 5.92
CA ASP A 328 7.90 20.24 5.64
C ASP A 328 7.60 19.48 6.94
N ILE A 329 6.32 19.20 7.16
CA ILE A 329 5.83 18.42 8.28
C ILE A 329 5.43 17.04 7.78
N GLU A 330 6.16 16.03 8.24
CA GLU A 330 5.79 14.63 8.04
C GLU A 330 4.67 14.22 9.00
N TYR A 331 3.72 13.44 8.51
CA TYR A 331 2.64 12.87 9.31
C TYR A 331 2.26 11.47 8.81
N ASN A 332 1.38 10.76 9.51
CA ASN A 332 0.91 9.44 9.04
C ASN A 332 -0.56 9.52 8.57
N PRO A 333 -0.85 9.50 7.25
CA PRO A 333 -2.21 9.57 6.72
C PRO A 333 -3.05 8.31 7.04
N ALA A 334 -2.41 7.18 7.36
CA ALA A 334 -3.09 5.98 7.79
C ALA A 334 -3.50 6.04 9.27
N ALA A 335 -2.96 6.96 10.06
CA ALA A 335 -3.21 7.11 11.50
C ALA A 335 -4.14 8.30 11.84
N THR A 336 -4.69 8.98 10.84
CA THR A 336 -5.72 10.02 11.06
C THR A 336 -7.00 9.42 11.66
N ILE A 337 -7.78 10.22 12.38
CA ILE A 337 -9.11 9.90 12.88
C ILE A 337 -10.06 9.76 11.69
N ARG A 338 -9.97 10.69 10.74
CA ARG A 338 -10.72 10.65 9.47
C ARG A 338 -10.29 9.44 8.63
N LEU A 339 -11.16 9.00 7.72
CA LEU A 339 -10.84 7.91 6.81
C LEU A 339 -10.19 8.45 5.53
N THR A 340 -9.04 7.89 5.18
CA THR A 340 -8.25 8.23 3.99
C THR A 340 -8.02 6.99 3.13
N ALA A 341 -7.56 7.18 1.90
CA ALA A 341 -7.08 6.10 1.03
C ALA A 341 -6.04 5.18 1.71
N ASN A 342 -5.23 5.74 2.61
CA ASN A 342 -4.15 5.04 3.31
C ASN A 342 -4.67 4.17 4.48
N SER A 343 -5.95 4.31 4.86
CA SER A 343 -6.53 3.64 6.03
C SER A 343 -6.67 2.12 5.85
N ALA A 344 -6.53 1.36 6.94
CA ALA A 344 -6.67 -0.10 6.91
C ALA A 344 -8.04 -0.55 6.37
N GLY A 345 -8.03 -1.55 5.50
CA GLY A 345 -9.25 -2.13 4.92
C GLY A 345 -9.88 -1.29 3.80
N VAL A 346 -9.32 -0.13 3.46
CA VAL A 346 -9.73 0.63 2.27
C VAL A 346 -9.12 -0.02 1.03
N ASP A 347 -9.97 -0.52 0.14
CA ASP A 347 -9.58 -1.07 -1.16
C ASP A 347 -10.17 -0.21 -2.27
N LEU A 348 -9.30 0.53 -2.95
CA LEU A 348 -9.66 1.49 -4.00
C LEU A 348 -9.22 1.05 -5.40
N GLU A 349 -8.43 -0.03 -5.51
CA GLU A 349 -7.78 -0.41 -6.76
C GLU A 349 -8.81 -0.74 -7.85
N GLY A 350 -8.73 -0.03 -8.97
CA GLY A 350 -9.62 -0.21 -10.12
C GLY A 350 -11.03 0.36 -9.95
N LEU A 351 -11.37 0.96 -8.81
CA LEU A 351 -12.60 1.73 -8.62
C LEU A 351 -12.60 2.98 -9.51
N PRO A 352 -13.78 3.45 -9.95
CA PRO A 352 -13.89 4.71 -10.67
C PRO A 352 -13.54 5.89 -9.74
N ALA A 353 -12.68 6.79 -10.22
CA ALA A 353 -12.28 7.98 -9.50
C ALA A 353 -13.46 8.97 -9.38
N PRO A 354 -13.89 9.33 -8.16
CA PRO A 354 -15.01 10.26 -7.97
C PRO A 354 -14.63 11.68 -8.40
N ALA A 355 -15.60 12.46 -8.87
CA ALA A 355 -15.37 13.86 -9.28
C ALA A 355 -14.84 14.75 -8.13
N THR A 356 -15.22 14.43 -6.90
CA THR A 356 -14.86 15.20 -5.70
C THR A 356 -13.68 14.61 -4.92
N GLY A 357 -13.16 13.44 -5.30
CA GLY A 357 -12.12 12.76 -4.50
C GLY A 357 -12.60 12.20 -3.16
N VAL A 358 -13.91 11.97 -3.02
CA VAL A 358 -14.49 11.33 -1.84
C VAL A 358 -15.21 10.04 -2.26
N LEU A 359 -14.80 8.93 -1.65
CA LEU A 359 -15.51 7.66 -1.71
C LEU A 359 -16.37 7.47 -0.46
N THR A 360 -17.18 6.41 -0.45
CA THR A 360 -17.94 6.01 0.73
C THR A 360 -17.61 4.57 1.10
N ALA A 361 -17.19 4.35 2.34
CA ALA A 361 -16.98 3.02 2.91
C ALA A 361 -17.59 2.96 4.31
N GLY A 362 -18.35 1.89 4.60
CA GLY A 362 -18.98 1.74 5.91
C GLY A 362 -19.99 2.84 6.29
N GLY A 363 -20.51 3.59 5.31
CA GLY A 363 -21.41 4.72 5.54
C GLY A 363 -20.71 6.06 5.84
N SER A 364 -19.38 6.12 5.74
CA SER A 364 -18.59 7.31 6.00
C SER A 364 -17.73 7.69 4.80
N SER A 365 -17.34 8.97 4.73
CA SER A 365 -16.46 9.51 3.70
C SER A 365 -15.06 8.90 3.80
N VAL A 366 -14.49 8.53 2.66
CA VAL A 366 -13.08 8.14 2.52
C VAL A 366 -12.43 9.14 1.58
N TYR A 367 -11.48 9.91 2.10
CA TYR A 367 -10.80 10.97 1.38
C TYR A 367 -9.64 10.42 0.55
N LEU A 368 -9.60 10.81 -0.72
CA LEU A 368 -8.52 10.50 -1.65
C LEU A 368 -7.75 11.78 -1.97
N LEU A 369 -6.43 11.69 -2.08
CA LEU A 369 -5.64 12.78 -2.63
C LEU A 369 -6.09 13.03 -4.09
N PRO A 370 -6.63 14.21 -4.45
CA PRO A 370 -7.31 14.41 -5.73
C PRO A 370 -6.38 14.66 -6.92
N MET A 371 -5.13 14.12 -6.89
CA MET A 371 -4.11 14.34 -7.95
C MET A 371 -4.59 13.94 -9.34
N TYR A 372 -5.44 12.92 -9.43
CA TYR A 372 -5.99 12.47 -10.71
C TYR A 372 -6.92 13.50 -11.38
N LEU A 373 -7.38 14.53 -10.66
CA LEU A 373 -8.28 15.55 -11.24
C LEU A 373 -7.62 16.33 -12.36
N ASP A 374 -6.31 16.63 -12.24
CA ASP A 374 -5.54 17.28 -13.30
C ASP A 374 -5.67 16.55 -14.64
N ARG A 375 -5.66 15.22 -14.62
CA ARG A 375 -5.70 14.38 -15.82
C ARG A 375 -7.00 14.51 -16.60
N TYR A 376 -8.10 14.92 -15.97
CA TYR A 376 -9.34 15.25 -16.68
C TYR A 376 -9.21 16.53 -17.51
N VAL A 377 -8.34 17.44 -17.09
CA VAL A 377 -8.13 18.76 -17.69
C VAL A 377 -6.99 18.71 -18.73
N SER A 378 -5.82 18.17 -18.37
CA SER A 378 -4.63 18.09 -19.24
C SER A 378 -4.82 17.11 -20.42
N GLY A 379 -5.51 15.99 -20.19
CA GLY A 379 -5.99 15.08 -21.24
C GLY A 379 -5.01 14.01 -21.71
N ASP A 380 -3.85 13.87 -21.06
CA ASP A 380 -2.88 12.80 -21.35
C ASP A 380 -3.14 11.62 -20.40
N VAL A 381 -3.98 10.69 -20.85
CA VAL A 381 -4.36 9.52 -20.04
C VAL A 381 -3.70 8.23 -20.54
N ASP A 382 -2.78 8.35 -21.52
CA ASP A 382 -2.05 7.24 -22.13
C ASP A 382 -0.60 7.63 -22.46
N ALA A 383 0.17 8.14 -21.49
CA ALA A 383 1.63 8.08 -21.57
C ALA A 383 2.09 6.80 -20.84
N PRO A 384 2.53 5.73 -21.55
CA PRO A 384 3.24 4.64 -20.91
C PRO A 384 4.62 5.18 -20.48
N GLY A 385 4.72 5.72 -19.28
CA GLY A 385 5.90 6.51 -18.92
C GLY A 385 6.16 6.81 -17.45
N ASP A 386 5.40 6.31 -16.48
CA ASP A 386 5.75 6.47 -15.05
C ASP A 386 6.65 5.33 -14.55
N GLY A 387 7.50 4.83 -15.45
CA GLY A 387 8.65 4.00 -15.09
C GLY A 387 9.80 4.91 -14.71
N SER A 388 9.97 5.15 -13.41
CA SER A 388 11.18 5.59 -12.71
C SER A 388 12.39 5.81 -13.64
N SER A 389 12.60 7.05 -14.07
CA SER A 389 13.86 7.46 -14.67
C SER A 389 14.82 7.80 -13.53
N SER A 390 15.45 6.77 -12.96
CA SER A 390 16.59 6.93 -12.07
C SER A 390 17.85 6.87 -12.93
N ALA A 391 18.48 8.03 -13.10
CA ALA A 391 19.87 8.16 -13.53
C ALA A 391 20.82 7.80 -12.38
#